data_AF-A0A7K3HB77-F1
#
_entry.id   AF-A0A7K3HB77-F1
#
_cell.length_a   1.000
_cell.length_b   1.000
_cell.length_c   1.000
_cell.angle_alpha   90.00
_cell.angle_beta   90.00
_cell.angle_gamma   90.00
#
_symmetry.space_group_name_H-M   'P 1'
#
loop_
_entity.id
_entity.type
_entity.pdbx_description
1 polymer ?
#
loop_
_entity_poly.entity_id
_entity_poly.type
_entity_poly.pdbx_seq_one_letter_code
_entity_poly.pdbx_strand_id
1 'polypeptide(L)'
;MRPGARDFHVPAGDLRGARLDKGIAGKVLTENGLLVITWELGGRLLDSGFRADRAADHAAWVERVNELSGGPIDVAAIRHDKEGAA
;
A
#
# COMPACT_ATOMS: atom_id res chain seq x y z
N MET A 1 17.76 12.68 3.82
CA MET A 1 16.93 12.91 2.62
C MET A 1 17.86 13.08 1.41
N ARG A 2 17.54 12.47 0.26
CA ARG A 2 18.24 12.79 -1.00
C ARG A 2 17.58 14.03 -1.61
N PRO A 3 18.30 15.13 -1.88
CA PRO A 3 17.75 16.28 -2.60
C PRO A 3 17.49 15.83 -4.04
N GLY A 4 16.23 15.71 -4.45
CA GLY A 4 15.85 15.43 -5.84
C GLY A 4 14.71 14.43 -6.07
N ALA A 5 14.23 13.72 -5.04
CA ALA A 5 13.00 12.94 -5.20
C ALA A 5 11.81 13.91 -5.22
N ARG A 6 11.08 13.97 -6.33
CA ARG A 6 9.79 14.67 -6.37
C ARG A 6 8.88 14.03 -5.33
N ASP A 7 8.27 14.86 -4.49
CA ASP A 7 7.29 14.38 -3.53
C ASP A 7 6.19 13.61 -4.27
N PHE A 8 5.87 12.43 -3.75
CA PHE A 8 4.83 11.56 -4.30
C PHE A 8 3.57 11.74 -3.46
N HIS A 9 2.48 12.15 -4.10
CA HIS A 9 1.20 12.41 -3.45
C HIS A 9 0.10 11.58 -4.10
N VAL A 10 -0.63 10.82 -3.27
CA VAL A 10 -1.82 10.06 -3.68
C VAL A 10 -3.05 10.80 -3.14
N PRO A 11 -3.97 11.28 -4.00
CA PRO A 11 -5.21 11.92 -3.55
C PRO A 11 -6.09 10.96 -2.75
N ALA A 12 -6.74 11.46 -1.70
CA ALA A 12 -7.59 10.63 -0.84
C ALA A 12 -8.76 9.96 -1.59
N GLY A 13 -9.31 10.61 -2.63
CA GLY A 13 -10.38 10.02 -3.46
C GLY A 13 -9.94 8.84 -4.33
N ASP A 14 -8.63 8.71 -4.54
CA ASP A 14 -8.03 7.62 -5.31
C ASP A 14 -7.61 6.46 -4.39
N LEU A 15 -7.60 6.66 -3.07
CA LEU A 15 -7.33 5.60 -2.11
C LEU A 15 -8.46 4.58 -2.13
N ARG A 16 -8.07 3.32 -2.09
CA ARG A 16 -9.02 2.21 -2.03
C ARG A 16 -8.94 1.48 -0.70
N GLY A 17 -7.74 1.38 -0.11
CA GLY A 17 -7.57 0.89 1.25
C GLY A 17 -6.12 0.59 1.58
N ALA A 18 -5.88 0.07 2.78
CA ALA A 18 -4.57 -0.36 3.23
C ALA A 18 -4.64 -1.69 3.99
N ARG A 19 -3.53 -2.44 3.94
CA ARG A 19 -3.35 -3.71 4.66
C ARG A 19 -1.91 -3.87 5.15
N LEU A 20 -1.71 -4.76 6.11
CA LEU A 20 -0.39 -5.31 6.41
C LEU A 20 -0.14 -6.51 5.52
N ASP A 21 1.05 -6.57 4.93
CA ASP A 21 1.45 -7.69 4.09
C ASP A 21 2.83 -8.23 4.52
N LYS A 22 3.09 -9.49 4.18
CA LYS A 22 4.36 -10.18 4.44
C LYS A 22 5.35 -10.00 3.27
N GLY A 23 4.92 -9.35 2.18
CA GLY A 23 5.77 -9.03 1.04
C GLY A 23 5.02 -8.37 -0.11
N ILE A 24 5.76 -7.87 -1.10
CA ILE A 24 5.21 -7.42 -2.39
C ILE A 24 6.13 -7.93 -3.51
N ALA A 25 5.55 -8.39 -4.61
CA ALA A 25 6.28 -8.84 -5.80
C ALA A 25 7.44 -9.83 -5.51
N GLY A 26 7.21 -10.84 -4.66
CA GLY A 26 8.19 -11.91 -4.38
C GLY A 26 9.27 -11.55 -3.35
N LYS A 27 9.30 -10.31 -2.85
CA LYS A 27 10.17 -9.92 -1.74
C LYS A 27 9.50 -10.26 -0.42
N VAL A 28 9.91 -11.36 0.19
CA VAL A 28 9.47 -11.80 1.52
C VAL A 28 10.13 -10.93 2.58
N LEU A 29 9.36 -10.47 3.57
CA LEU A 29 9.85 -9.77 4.74
C LEU A 29 9.34 -10.39 6.03
N THR A 30 9.91 -9.92 7.14
CA THR A 30 9.46 -10.26 8.49
C THR A 30 7.97 -9.98 8.64
N GLU A 31 7.32 -10.83 9.42
CA GLU A 31 5.88 -10.84 9.60
C GLU A 31 5.33 -9.45 9.96
N ASN A 32 4.25 -9.02 9.29
CA ASN A 32 3.61 -7.70 9.46
C ASN A 32 4.53 -6.49 9.20
N GLY A 33 5.64 -6.68 8.49
CA GLY A 33 6.66 -5.63 8.31
C GLY A 33 6.39 -4.63 7.19
N LEU A 34 5.32 -4.77 6.40
CA LEU A 34 5.02 -3.90 5.27
C LEU A 34 3.59 -3.37 5.34
N LEU A 35 3.46 -2.04 5.34
CA LEU A 35 2.20 -1.37 5.02
C LEU A 35 2.01 -1.37 3.50
N VAL A 36 0.92 -1.94 3.02
CA VAL A 36 0.54 -1.86 1.59
C VAL A 36 -0.67 -0.97 1.46
N ILE A 37 -0.59 0.05 0.60
CA ILE A 37 -1.70 0.93 0.25
C ILE A 37 -2.11 0.61 -1.19
N THR A 38 -3.40 0.33 -1.38
CA THR A 38 -4.02 0.13 -2.69
C THR A 38 -4.72 1.41 -3.12
N TRP A 39 -4.43 1.89 -4.33
CA TRP A 39 -4.98 3.12 -4.88
C TRP A 39 -5.16 3.03 -6.40
N GLU A 40 -5.98 3.89 -6.98
CA GLU A 40 -6.26 3.93 -8.41
C GLU A 40 -5.47 5.05 -9.12
N LEU A 41 -4.85 4.72 -10.25
CA LEU A 41 -4.23 5.69 -11.15
C LEU A 41 -4.76 5.48 -12.56
N GLY A 42 -5.62 6.40 -13.03
CA GLY A 42 -6.14 6.36 -14.39
C GLY A 42 -6.86 5.04 -14.73
N GLY A 43 -7.68 4.53 -13.82
CA GLY A 43 -8.42 3.26 -13.99
C GLY A 43 -7.63 1.99 -13.68
N ARG A 44 -6.37 2.10 -13.23
CA ARG A 44 -5.53 0.96 -12.84
C ARG A 44 -5.36 0.93 -11.33
N LEU A 45 -5.53 -0.23 -10.73
CA LEU A 45 -5.21 -0.44 -9.32
C LEU A 45 -3.71 -0.70 -9.14
N LEU A 46 -3.11 0.01 -8.20
CA LEU A 46 -1.71 -0.07 -7.85
C LEU A 46 -1.57 -0.37 -6.37
N ASP A 47 -0.61 -1.24 -6.05
CA ASP A 47 -0.17 -1.48 -4.69
C ASP A 47 1.18 -0.81 -4.45
N SER A 48 1.24 -0.03 -3.38
CA SER A 48 2.46 0.63 -2.94
C SER A 48 2.84 0.15 -1.54
N GLY A 49 4.02 -0.46 -1.42
CA GLY A 49 4.56 -0.94 -0.16
C GLY A 49 5.41 0.11 0.55
N PHE A 50 5.09 0.40 1.80
CA PHE A 50 5.77 1.37 2.65
C PHE A 50 6.39 0.73 3.89
N ARG A 51 7.55 1.26 4.30
CA ARG A 51 8.18 0.93 5.58
C ARG A 51 8.30 2.19 6.41
N ALA A 52 7.49 2.26 7.47
CA ALA A 52 7.78 3.18 8.56
C ALA A 52 9.03 2.71 9.33
N ASP A 53 9.71 3.66 9.97
CA ASP A 53 10.86 3.39 10.85
C ASP A 53 10.50 2.44 12.00
N ARG A 54 9.25 2.49 12.47
CA ARG A 54 8.70 1.58 13.47
C ARG A 54 7.57 0.76 12.86
N ALA A 55 7.74 -0.56 12.78
CA ALA A 55 6.71 -1.47 12.27
C ALA A 55 5.39 -1.41 13.07
N ALA A 56 5.48 -1.11 14.37
CA ALA A 56 4.31 -0.94 15.23
C ALA A 56 3.36 0.18 14.76
N ASP A 57 3.84 1.15 13.96
CA ASP A 57 2.99 2.22 13.44
C ASP A 57 2.14 1.77 12.25
N HIS A 58 2.47 0.65 11.59
CA HIS A 58 1.78 0.26 10.37
C HIS A 58 0.30 -0.03 10.61
N ALA A 59 -0.06 -0.58 11.78
CA ALA A 59 -1.45 -0.85 12.14
C ALA A 59 -2.29 0.43 12.21
N ALA A 60 -1.78 1.47 12.88
CA ALA A 60 -2.44 2.77 12.96
C ALA A 60 -2.58 3.44 11.59
N TRP A 61 -1.61 3.25 10.71
CA TRP A 61 -1.69 3.73 9.33
C TRP A 61 -2.73 2.98 8.50
N VAL A 62 -2.86 1.66 8.67
CA VAL A 62 -3.91 0.88 8.02
C VAL A 62 -5.29 1.42 8.40
N GLU A 63 -5.54 1.62 9.69
CA GLU A 63 -6.79 2.18 10.19
C GLU A 63 -7.06 3.55 9.58
N ARG A 64 -6.09 4.46 9.65
CA ARG A 64 -6.25 5.84 9.17
C ARG A 64 -6.49 5.92 7.66
N VAL A 65 -5.80 5.10 6.86
CA VAL A 65 -6.00 5.08 5.40
C VAL A 65 -7.38 4.53 5.06
N ASN A 66 -7.84 3.49 5.77
CA ASN A 66 -9.17 2.93 5.55
C ASN A 66 -10.29 3.90 5.94
N GLU A 67 -10.10 4.72 6.98
CA GLU A 67 -11.03 5.82 7.29
C GLU A 67 -11.10 6.86 6.16
N LEU A 68 -9.95 7.21 5.57
CA LEU A 68 -9.87 8.18 4.48
C LEU A 68 -10.48 7.64 3.17
N SER A 69 -10.39 6.33 2.90
CA SER A 69 -10.94 5.70 1.70
C SER A 69 -12.44 5.38 1.80
N GLY A 70 -13.08 5.60 2.95
CA GLY A 70 -14.49 5.24 3.17
C GLY A 70 -14.72 3.77 3.56
N GLY A 71 -13.68 3.11 4.07
CA GLY A 71 -13.66 1.72 4.50
C GLY A 71 -12.67 0.87 3.69
N PRO A 72 -12.25 -0.28 4.23
CA PRO A 72 -11.41 -1.20 3.48
C PRO A 72 -12.23 -1.79 2.32
N ILE A 73 -11.75 -1.63 1.10
CA ILE A 73 -12.15 -2.55 0.02
C ILE A 73 -11.73 -3.97 0.40
N ASP A 74 -12.54 -4.95 0.01
CA ASP A 74 -12.13 -6.36 0.08
C ASP A 74 -11.05 -6.63 -0.98
N VAL A 75 -9.81 -6.35 -0.60
CA VAL A 75 -8.61 -6.61 -1.41
C VAL A 75 -8.40 -8.10 -1.69
N ALA A 76 -9.01 -9.02 -0.92
CA ALA A 76 -8.92 -10.45 -1.22
C ALA A 76 -9.68 -10.81 -2.51
N ALA A 77 -10.63 -9.97 -2.93
CA ALA A 77 -11.30 -10.09 -4.22
C ALA A 77 -10.47 -9.51 -5.39
N ILE A 78 -9.39 -8.78 -5.12
CA ILE A 78 -8.55 -8.15 -6.14
C ILE A 78 -7.47 -9.13 -6.57
N ARG A 79 -7.68 -9.75 -7.75
CA ARG A 79 -6.64 -10.56 -8.40
C ARG A 79 -5.46 -9.66 -8.76
N HIS A 80 -4.37 -9.78 -8.01
CA HIS A 80 -3.08 -9.24 -8.41
C HIS A 80 -2.55 -10.04 -9.60
N ASP A 81 -2.68 -9.47 -10.79
CA ASP A 81 -1.96 -9.97 -11.95
C ASP A 81 -0.47 -9.68 -11.71
N LYS A 82 0.31 -10.74 -11.44
CA LYS A 82 1.75 -10.64 -11.20
C LYS A 82 2.46 -10.53 -12.55
N GLU A 83 2.29 -9.41 -13.24
CA GLU A 83 3.14 -9.08 -14.37
C GLU A 83 4.44 -8.44 -13.85
N GLY A 84 5.55 -9.17 -13.96
CA GLY A 84 6.89 -8.59 -13.81
C GLY A 84 7.87 -9.40 -12.96
N ALA A 85 8.38 -10.50 -13.52
CA ALA A 85 9.77 -10.91 -13.35
C ALA A 85 10.09 -11.91 -14.47
N ALA A 86 10.76 -11.42 -15.51
CA ALA A 86 11.41 -12.25 -16.53
C ALA A 86 12.63 -12.98 -15.94
#